data_AF-A0A973DKE2-F1
#
_entry.id   AF-A0A973DKE2-F1
#
_cell.length_a   1.000
_cell.length_b   1.000
_cell.length_c   1.000
_cell.angle_alpha   90.00
_cell.angle_beta   90.00
_cell.angle_gamma   90.00
#
_symmetry.space_group_name_H-M   'P 1'
#
loop_
_entity.id
_entity.type
_entity.pdbx_description
1 polymer ?
#
loop_
_entity_poly.entity_id
_entity_poly.type
_entity_poly.pdbx_seq_one_letter_code
_entity_poly.pdbx_strand_id
1 'polypeptide(L)'
;MNIEIFIEQKAKQLAFYANQLLAQKVPFSEVKIFVWDILEEWNKLDIDDSQLSDYEQVFWHLVYLLQCWPEEKLGDEPSYDISLNHCCDFLTYKTNKLPAKCIGVRP
;
A
#
# COMPACT_ATOMS: atom_id res chain seq x y z
N MET A 1 4.08 12.78 -14.99
CA MET A 1 3.28 11.54 -14.96
C MET A 1 1.98 11.90 -14.28
N ASN A 2 0.82 11.45 -14.76
CA ASN A 2 -0.47 11.70 -14.08
C ASN A 2 -0.50 10.92 -12.75
N ILE A 3 -0.98 11.54 -11.67
CA ILE A 3 -1.19 10.92 -10.35
C ILE A 3 -1.95 9.61 -10.48
N GLU A 4 -3.05 9.57 -11.23
CA GLU A 4 -3.87 8.36 -11.40
C GLU A 4 -3.04 7.21 -12.01
N ILE A 5 -2.22 7.51 -13.02
CA ILE A 5 -1.36 6.52 -13.67
C ILE A 5 -0.30 6.01 -12.70
N PHE A 6 0.29 6.91 -11.91
CA PHE A 6 1.26 6.55 -10.88
C PHE A 6 0.63 5.61 -9.84
N ILE A 7 -0.52 5.99 -9.29
CA ILE A 7 -1.25 5.21 -8.30
C ILE A 7 -1.63 3.84 -8.87
N GLU A 8 -2.19 3.77 -10.08
CA GLU A 8 -2.57 2.47 -10.67
C GLU A 8 -1.39 1.53 -10.91
N GLN A 9 -0.22 2.07 -11.30
CA GLN A 9 0.97 1.26 -11.52
C GLN A 9 1.58 0.79 -10.20
N LYS A 10 1.77 1.72 -9.26
CA LYS A 10 2.41 1.42 -7.97
C LYS A 10 1.50 0.59 -7.07
N ALA A 11 0.18 0.76 -7.12
CA ALA A 11 -0.75 -0.06 -6.34
C ALA A 11 -0.65 -1.55 -6.69
N LYS A 12 -0.57 -1.89 -7.99
CA LYS A 12 -0.41 -3.28 -8.43
C LYS A 12 0.91 -3.88 -7.95
N GLN A 13 2.00 -3.12 -8.05
CA GLN A 13 3.32 -3.54 -7.59
C GLN A 13 3.34 -3.69 -6.06
N LEU A 14 2.78 -2.73 -5.33
CA LEU A 14 2.72 -2.75 -3.88
C LEU A 14 1.89 -3.91 -3.34
N ALA A 15 0.72 -4.16 -3.92
CA ALA A 15 -0.11 -5.31 -3.58
C ALA A 15 0.62 -6.64 -3.86
N PHE A 16 1.36 -6.72 -4.97
CA PHE A 16 2.19 -7.88 -5.27
C PHE A 16 3.27 -8.10 -4.21
N TYR A 17 4.06 -7.08 -3.89
CA TYR A 17 5.12 -7.18 -2.88
C TYR A 17 4.57 -7.49 -1.48
N ALA A 18 3.48 -6.85 -1.07
CA ALA A 18 2.84 -7.11 0.21
C ALA A 18 2.27 -8.54 0.29
N ASN A 19 1.68 -9.08 -0.78
CA ASN A 19 1.25 -10.48 -0.83
C ASN A 19 2.44 -11.46 -0.76
N GLN A 20 3.56 -11.14 -1.41
CA GLN A 20 4.76 -11.95 -1.34
C GLN A 20 5.40 -11.92 0.05
N LEU A 21 5.31 -10.78 0.74
CA LEU A 21 5.74 -10.62 2.14
C LEU A 21 4.87 -11.49 3.07
N LEU A 22 3.54 -11.42 2.95
CA LEU A 22 2.61 -12.27 3.70
C LEU A 22 2.87 -13.77 3.45
N ALA A 23 3.27 -14.13 2.22
CA ALA A 23 3.65 -15.48 1.85
C ALA A 23 5.09 -15.87 2.27
N GLN A 24 5.81 -14.99 2.98
CA GLN A 24 7.20 -15.17 3.42
C GLN A 24 8.19 -15.45 2.27
N LYS A 25 7.89 -14.93 1.08
CA LYS A 25 8.72 -15.12 -0.14
C LYS A 25 9.70 -13.99 -0.39
N VAL A 26 9.48 -12.82 0.21
CA VAL A 26 10.38 -11.67 0.18
C VAL A 26 10.59 -11.17 1.61
N PRO A 27 11.79 -10.70 1.96
CA PRO A 27 12.04 -10.14 3.28
C PRO A 27 11.33 -8.79 3.45
N PHE A 28 10.97 -8.44 4.70
CA PHE A 28 10.31 -7.17 4.99
C PHE A 28 11.14 -5.95 4.56
N SER A 29 12.48 -6.04 4.69
CA SER A 29 13.41 -5.00 4.28
C SER A 29 13.31 -4.64 2.79
N GLU A 30 13.06 -5.62 1.91
CA GLU A 30 12.89 -5.38 0.48
C GLU A 30 11.60 -4.58 0.21
N VAL A 31 10.51 -4.93 0.89
CA VAL A 31 9.25 -4.17 0.79
C VAL A 31 9.41 -2.75 1.33
N LYS A 32 10.20 -2.56 2.39
CA LYS A 32 10.50 -1.22 2.93
C LYS A 32 11.26 -0.36 1.94
N ILE A 33 12.26 -0.91 1.25
CA ILE A 33 12.99 -0.21 0.18
C ILE A 33 12.02 0.19 -0.92
N PHE A 34 11.17 -0.73 -1.38
CA PHE A 34 10.17 -0.42 -2.39
C PHE A 34 9.18 0.68 -1.98
N VAL A 35 8.76 0.70 -0.71
CA VAL A 35 7.94 1.78 -0.16
C VAL A 35 8.69 3.12 -0.17
N TRP A 36 9.99 3.13 0.15
CA TRP A 36 10.81 4.34 0.05
C TRP A 36 10.92 4.84 -1.40
N ASP A 37 11.10 3.94 -2.37
CA ASP A 37 11.15 4.30 -3.79
C ASP A 37 9.82 4.94 -4.24
N ILE A 38 8.68 4.40 -3.80
CA ILE A 38 7.35 5.01 -4.04
C ILE A 38 7.31 6.44 -3.52
N LEU A 39 7.75 6.68 -2.28
CA LEU A 39 7.71 8.00 -1.67
C LEU A 39 8.67 8.98 -2.36
N GLU A 40 9.85 8.52 -2.77
CA GLU A 40 10.81 9.33 -3.50
C GLU A 40 10.27 9.73 -4.89
N GLU A 41 9.64 8.79 -5.60
CA GLU A 41 8.99 9.08 -6.88
C GLU A 41 7.78 10.00 -6.72
N TRP A 42 6.96 9.80 -5.68
CA TRP A 42 5.81 10.64 -5.37
C TRP A 42 6.21 12.10 -5.18
N ASN A 43 7.27 12.36 -4.42
CA ASN A 43 7.78 13.71 -4.16
C ASN A 43 8.29 14.44 -5.41
N LYS A 44 8.44 13.75 -6.55
CA LYS A 44 8.84 14.34 -7.83
C LYS A 44 7.63 14.70 -8.72
N LEU A 45 6.42 14.33 -8.31
CA LEU A 45 5.19 14.64 -9.04
C LEU A 45 4.66 16.03 -8.67
N ASP A 46 4.05 16.69 -9.63
CA ASP A 46 3.28 17.91 -9.39
C ASP A 46 1.88 17.49 -8.94
N ILE A 47 1.61 17.65 -7.64
CA ILE A 47 0.41 17.15 -6.98
C ILE A 47 -0.66 18.24 -7.04
N ASP A 48 -1.87 17.90 -7.48
CA ASP A 48 -3.01 18.79 -7.44
C ASP A 48 -3.85 18.61 -6.16
N ASP A 49 -4.72 19.59 -5.88
CA ASP A 49 -5.69 19.53 -4.77
C ASP A 49 -6.91 18.64 -5.10
N SER A 50 -6.76 17.66 -6.01
CA SER A 50 -7.85 16.74 -6.36
C SER A 50 -8.29 15.91 -5.15
N GLN A 51 -9.55 15.50 -5.16
CA GLN A 51 -10.07 14.59 -4.14
C GLN A 51 -9.46 13.19 -4.31
N LEU A 52 -9.05 12.57 -3.20
CA LEU A 52 -8.58 11.18 -3.21
C LEU A 52 -9.72 10.25 -3.61
N SER A 53 -9.44 9.37 -4.57
CA SER A 53 -10.31 8.22 -4.82
C SER A 53 -10.16 7.17 -3.71
N ASP A 54 -11.18 6.32 -3.53
CA ASP A 54 -11.09 5.16 -2.64
C ASP A 54 -9.88 4.27 -2.96
N TYR A 55 -9.54 4.15 -4.25
CA TYR A 55 -8.39 3.37 -4.71
C TYR A 55 -7.06 3.98 -4.27
N GLU A 56 -6.91 5.29 -4.44
CA GLU A 56 -5.77 6.04 -3.95
C GLU A 56 -5.68 6.00 -2.42
N GLN A 57 -6.82 6.12 -1.73
CA GLN A 57 -6.87 6.06 -0.28
C GLN A 57 -6.38 4.70 0.23
N VAL A 58 -6.82 3.59 -0.35
CA VAL A 58 -6.35 2.25 0.06
C VAL A 58 -4.86 2.07 -0.26
N PHE A 59 -4.38 2.61 -1.38
CA PHE A 59 -2.97 2.60 -1.72
C PHE A 59 -2.12 3.28 -0.63
N TRP A 60 -2.47 4.50 -0.24
CA TRP A 60 -1.75 5.23 0.81
C TRP A 60 -1.89 4.56 2.18
N HIS A 61 -3.03 3.95 2.46
CA HIS A 61 -3.21 3.19 3.69
C HIS A 61 -2.28 1.98 3.76
N LEU A 62 -2.12 1.24 2.66
CA LEU A 62 -1.18 0.12 2.59
C LEU A 62 0.28 0.58 2.77
N VAL A 63 0.67 1.68 2.13
CA VAL A 63 1.97 2.33 2.33
C VAL A 63 2.19 2.64 3.82
N TYR A 64 1.20 3.24 4.48
CA TYR A 64 1.24 3.56 5.91
C TYR A 64 1.41 2.30 6.78
N LEU A 65 0.64 1.24 6.53
CA LEU A 65 0.73 -0.01 7.29
C LEU A 65 2.12 -0.65 7.19
N LEU A 66 2.72 -0.64 6.00
CA LEU A 66 4.07 -1.16 5.76
C LEU A 66 5.16 -0.24 6.38
N GLN A 67 4.91 1.07 6.47
CA GLN A 67 5.81 2.03 7.09
C GLN A 67 5.81 1.96 8.63
N CYS A 68 4.64 1.95 9.25
CA CYS A 68 4.51 2.12 10.70
C CYS A 68 4.71 0.84 11.50
N TRP A 69 4.44 -0.32 10.91
CA TRP A 69 4.50 -1.58 11.64
C TRP A 69 5.89 -2.20 11.50
N PRO A 70 6.44 -2.74 12.61
CA PRO A 70 7.75 -3.38 12.58
C PRO A 70 7.61 -4.84 12.12
N GLU A 71 8.69 -5.41 11.60
CA GLU A 71 8.69 -6.74 10.97
C GLU A 71 8.22 -7.84 11.92
N GLU A 72 8.49 -7.72 13.22
CA GLU A 72 8.12 -8.70 14.25
C GLU A 72 6.61 -8.81 14.47
N LYS A 73 5.79 -7.94 13.87
CA LYS A 73 4.33 -8.06 13.93
C LYS A 73 3.75 -8.96 12.85
N LEU A 74 4.51 -9.25 11.79
CA LEU A 74 4.08 -10.11 10.69
C LEU A 74 3.99 -11.56 11.19
N GLY A 75 2.83 -12.21 11.03
CA GLY A 75 2.56 -13.56 11.53
C GLY A 75 2.28 -13.68 13.03
N ASP A 76 2.79 -12.76 13.86
CA ASP A 76 2.52 -12.72 15.30
C ASP A 76 1.20 -12.01 15.65
N GLU A 77 0.74 -11.08 14.80
CA GLU A 77 -0.49 -10.31 15.01
C GLU A 77 -1.46 -10.53 13.83
N PRO A 78 -2.47 -11.42 13.96
CA PRO A 78 -3.34 -11.79 12.85
C PRO A 78 -4.11 -10.62 12.24
N SER A 79 -4.43 -9.58 13.01
CA SER A 79 -5.11 -8.39 12.49
C SER A 79 -4.27 -7.59 11.51
N TYR A 80 -2.94 -7.60 11.64
CA TYR A 80 -2.02 -6.98 10.71
C TYR A 80 -2.08 -7.68 9.35
N ASP A 81 -1.89 -8.99 9.36
CA ASP A 81 -1.89 -9.80 8.15
C ASP A 81 -3.21 -9.70 7.41
N ILE A 82 -4.33 -9.73 8.14
CA ILE A 82 -5.68 -9.52 7.59
C ILE A 82 -5.83 -8.11 6.99
N SER A 83 -5.29 -7.07 7.64
CA SER A 83 -5.38 -5.70 7.15
C SER A 83 -4.59 -5.50 5.87
N LEU A 84 -3.35 -6.03 5.80
CA LEU A 84 -2.54 -6.03 4.58
C LEU A 84 -3.25 -6.79 3.46
N ASN A 85 -3.75 -7.99 3.74
CA ASN A 85 -4.44 -8.83 2.77
C ASN A 85 -5.68 -8.13 2.18
N HIS A 86 -6.53 -7.52 3.02
CA HIS A 86 -7.69 -6.77 2.54
C HIS A 86 -7.32 -5.59 1.65
N CYS A 87 -6.22 -4.88 1.96
CA CYS A 87 -5.73 -3.80 1.09
C CYS A 87 -5.24 -4.37 -0.25
N CYS A 88 -4.47 -5.46 -0.24
CA CYS A 88 -3.99 -6.13 -1.45
C CYS A 88 -5.16 -6.59 -2.34
N ASP A 89 -6.18 -7.21 -1.74
CA ASP A 89 -7.37 -7.67 -2.46
C ASP A 89 -8.13 -6.51 -3.11
N PHE A 90 -8.31 -5.41 -2.37
CA PHE A 90 -8.95 -4.21 -2.92
C PHE A 90 -8.15 -3.63 -4.10
N LEU A 91 -6.83 -3.50 -3.96
CA LEU A 91 -5.98 -2.92 -5.01
C LEU A 91 -5.84 -3.83 -6.23
N THR A 92 -5.94 -5.15 -6.06
CA THR A 92 -5.82 -6.14 -7.13
C THR A 92 -7.14 -6.35 -7.87
N TYR A 93 -8.23 -6.54 -7.13
CA TYR A 93 -9.52 -6.94 -7.70
C TYR A 93 -10.54 -5.80 -7.78
N LYS A 94 -10.19 -4.60 -7.28
CA LYS A 94 -11.08 -3.44 -7.20
C LYS A 94 -12.43 -3.82 -6.54
N THR A 95 -12.37 -4.48 -5.39
CA THR A 95 -13.57 -4.93 -4.67
C THR A 95 -14.40 -3.71 -4.21
N ASN A 96 -15.72 -3.85 -4.12
CA ASN A 96 -16.60 -2.74 -3.72
C ASN A 96 -16.58 -2.44 -2.21
N LYS A 97 -15.71 -3.08 -1.43
CA LYS A 97 -15.68 -2.97 0.03
C LYS A 97 -14.32 -2.46 0.49
N LEU A 98 -14.30 -1.23 0.98
CA LEU A 98 -13.11 -0.63 1.59
C LEU A 98 -12.61 -1.48 2.78
N PRO A 99 -11.28 -1.61 2.95
CA PRO A 99 -10.69 -2.19 4.14
C PRO A 99 -11.18 -1.48 5.41
N ALA A 100 -11.38 -2.25 6.49
CA ALA A 100 -11.82 -1.70 7.75
C ALA A 100 -10.79 -0.70 8.30
N LYS A 101 -11.26 0.45 8.80
CA LYS A 101 -10.41 1.53 9.34
C LYS A 101 -9.36 2.04 8.35
N CYS A 102 -9.66 1.98 7.05
CA CYS A 102 -8.81 2.58 6.01
C CYS A 102 -8.67 4.09 6.24
N ILE A 103 -7.45 4.51 6.56
CA ILE A 103 -7.05 5.92 6.68
C ILE A 103 -5.78 6.06 5.85
N GLY A 104 -5.95 6.35 4.57
CA GLY A 104 -4.86 6.69 3.66
C GLY A 104 -4.86 8.18 3.38
N VAL A 105 -3.71 8.80 3.53
CA VAL A 105 -3.49 10.23 3.25
C VAL A 105 -2.23 10.34 2.43
N ARG A 106 -2.25 11.20 1.40
CA ARG A 106 -1.08 11.52 0.60
C ARG A 106 0.00 12.12 1.51
N PRO A 107 1.27 11.73 1.39
CA PRO A 107 2.39 12.43 2.02
C PRO A 107 2.54 13.86 1.51
#